data_AF-A0A5C9B598-F1
#
_entry.id   AF-A0A5C9B598-F1
#
_cell.length_a   1.000
_cell.length_b   1.000
_cell.length_c   1.000
_cell.angle_alpha   90.00
_cell.angle_beta   90.00
_cell.angle_gamma   90.00
#
_symmetry.space_group_name_H-M   'P 1'
#
loop_
_entity.id
_entity.type
_entity.pdbx_description
1 polymer ?
#
loop_
_entity_poly.entity_id
_entity_poly.type
_entity_poly.pdbx_seq_one_letter_code
_entity_poly.pdbx_strand_id
1 'polypeptide(L)'
;MGSWGPGIFDNDAARDHLFEVTRELADQVEQALADATALKLTGKTTTNAELAETLDAVLPNIEIICVLHESLGGGFLPEPESAAEWQSQFEQLAETSTAERRDVIRETFERLLRLAEQCWEE
;
A
#
# COMPACT_ATOMS: atom_id res chain seq x y z
N MET A 1 -36.53 -5.12 -2.65
CA MET A 1 -35.27 -4.83 -3.39
C MET A 1 -34.48 -3.87 -2.53
N GLY A 2 -33.40 -4.35 -1.89
CA GLY A 2 -32.52 -3.46 -1.13
C GLY A 2 -31.75 -2.57 -2.11
N SER A 3 -31.70 -1.28 -1.84
CA SER A 3 -30.94 -0.32 -2.64
C SER A 3 -29.46 -0.68 -2.57
N TRP A 4 -28.85 -0.92 -3.72
CA TRP A 4 -27.41 -1.05 -3.85
C TRP A 4 -26.80 0.36 -3.71
N GLY A 5 -26.00 0.57 -2.67
CA GLY A 5 -25.34 1.83 -2.35
C GLY A 5 -24.31 1.65 -1.24
N PRO A 6 -23.52 2.68 -0.92
CA PRO A 6 -22.45 2.59 0.08
C PRO A 6 -22.93 2.15 1.47
N GLY A 7 -24.21 2.35 1.80
CA GLY A 7 -24.82 1.83 3.04
C GLY A 7 -24.87 0.30 3.18
N ILE A 8 -24.40 -0.47 2.18
CA ILE A 8 -24.11 -1.91 2.34
C ILE A 8 -22.96 -2.14 3.32
N PHE A 9 -22.03 -1.19 3.44
CA PHE A 9 -20.91 -1.25 4.39
C PHE A 9 -21.26 -0.69 5.77
N ASP A 10 -22.52 -0.39 6.04
CA ASP A 10 -23.01 -0.02 7.38
C ASP A 10 -23.24 -1.24 8.28
N ASN A 11 -23.16 -2.45 7.74
CA ASN A 11 -23.21 -3.68 8.54
C ASN A 11 -21.80 -4.22 8.82
N ASP A 12 -21.63 -4.80 10.02
CA ASP A 12 -20.34 -5.28 10.51
C ASP A 12 -19.70 -6.33 9.56
N ALA A 13 -20.50 -7.22 8.97
CA ALA A 13 -19.97 -8.27 8.09
C ALA A 13 -19.34 -7.72 6.79
N ALA A 14 -19.91 -6.65 6.22
CA ALA A 14 -19.34 -5.99 5.06
C ALA A 14 -18.06 -5.21 5.41
N ARG A 15 -17.99 -4.65 6.63
CA ARG A 15 -16.77 -4.01 7.14
C ARG A 15 -15.67 -5.02 7.44
N ASP A 16 -16.01 -6.16 8.02
CA ASP A 16 -15.07 -7.26 8.27
C ASP A 16 -14.48 -7.77 6.96
N HIS A 17 -15.31 -7.96 5.93
CA HIS A 17 -14.81 -8.36 4.62
C HIS A 17 -13.90 -7.30 3.99
N LEU A 18 -14.24 -6.03 4.11
CA LEU A 18 -13.41 -4.94 3.62
C LEU A 18 -12.06 -4.87 4.37
N PHE A 19 -12.08 -5.10 5.69
CA PHE A 19 -10.89 -5.24 6.50
C PHE A 19 -9.98 -6.36 5.98
N GLU A 20 -10.52 -7.56 5.74
CA GLU A 20 -9.76 -8.69 5.18
C GLU A 20 -9.10 -8.34 3.84
N VAL A 21 -9.85 -7.71 2.92
CA VAL A 21 -9.34 -7.29 1.61
C VAL A 21 -8.20 -6.27 1.77
N THR A 22 -8.39 -5.24 2.60
CA THR A 22 -7.34 -4.22 2.83
C THR A 22 -6.10 -4.80 3.50
N ARG A 23 -6.28 -5.76 4.40
CA ARG A 23 -5.19 -6.46 5.07
C ARG A 23 -4.38 -7.31 4.09
N GLU A 24 -5.04 -8.07 3.21
CA GLU A 24 -4.34 -8.87 2.20
C GLU A 24 -3.49 -7.98 1.27
N LEU A 25 -4.01 -6.81 0.88
CA LEU A 25 -3.27 -5.85 0.07
C LEU A 25 -2.03 -5.29 0.81
N ALA A 26 -2.17 -5.02 2.12
CA ALA A 26 -1.07 -4.59 2.97
C ALA A 26 0.01 -5.68 3.11
N ASP A 27 -0.40 -6.92 3.38
CA ASP A 27 0.51 -8.08 3.46
C ASP A 27 1.29 -8.26 2.14
N GLN A 28 0.64 -8.04 0.99
CA GLN A 28 1.30 -8.08 -0.32
C GLN A 28 2.33 -6.95 -0.51
N VAL A 29 2.08 -5.76 0.05
CA VAL A 29 3.06 -4.65 0.05
C VAL A 29 4.28 -5.03 0.88
N GLU A 30 4.08 -5.54 2.09
CA GLU A 30 5.16 -5.99 2.97
C GLU A 30 5.99 -7.09 2.32
N GLN A 31 5.32 -8.10 1.73
CA GLN A 31 5.98 -9.20 1.06
C GLN A 31 6.81 -8.72 -0.13
N ALA A 32 6.27 -7.83 -0.97
CA ALA A 32 6.99 -7.26 -2.11
C ALA A 32 8.25 -6.49 -1.67
N LEU A 33 8.16 -5.68 -0.61
CA LEU A 33 9.31 -4.95 -0.07
C LEU A 33 10.35 -5.88 0.55
N ALA A 34 9.91 -6.91 1.27
CA ALA A 34 10.78 -7.92 1.86
C ALA A 34 11.53 -8.73 0.79
N ASP A 35 10.83 -9.17 -0.27
CA ASP A 35 11.40 -9.91 -1.38
C ASP A 35 12.40 -9.05 -2.16
N ALA A 36 12.05 -7.79 -2.43
CA ALA A 36 12.95 -6.84 -3.09
C ALA A 36 14.21 -6.58 -2.25
N THR A 37 14.07 -6.48 -0.92
CA THR A 37 15.21 -6.35 0.00
C THR A 37 16.09 -7.60 0.00
N ALA A 38 15.49 -8.79 0.06
CA ALA A 38 16.22 -10.05 0.01
C ALA A 38 16.99 -10.19 -1.32
N LEU A 39 16.35 -9.86 -2.45
CA LEU A 39 16.99 -9.84 -3.76
C LEU A 39 18.21 -8.90 -3.78
N LYS A 40 18.06 -7.66 -3.28
CA LYS A 40 19.17 -6.69 -3.21
C LYS A 40 20.34 -7.20 -2.35
N LEU A 41 20.06 -7.90 -1.24
CA LEU A 41 21.08 -8.44 -0.32
C LEU A 41 21.81 -9.67 -0.86
N THR A 42 21.16 -10.50 -1.68
CA THR A 42 21.80 -11.74 -2.20
C THR A 42 22.93 -11.46 -3.21
N GLY A 43 23.05 -10.24 -3.74
CA GLY A 43 24.25 -9.69 -4.37
C GLY A 43 24.77 -10.43 -5.62
N LYS A 44 24.08 -11.47 -6.10
CA LYS A 44 24.48 -12.29 -7.23
C LYS A 44 23.31 -12.41 -8.19
N THR A 45 23.48 -11.81 -9.37
CA THR A 45 22.62 -11.98 -10.56
C THR A 45 21.22 -11.36 -10.54
N THR A 46 20.81 -10.64 -9.49
CA THR A 46 19.55 -9.87 -9.56
C THR A 46 19.70 -8.73 -10.55
N THR A 47 18.91 -8.76 -11.62
CA THR A 47 18.84 -7.65 -12.58
C THR A 47 17.96 -6.55 -12.02
N ASN A 48 18.18 -5.29 -12.44
CA ASN A 48 17.28 -4.19 -12.09
C ASN A 48 15.83 -4.46 -12.54
N ALA A 49 15.62 -5.34 -13.53
CA ALA A 49 14.30 -5.72 -13.99
C ALA A 49 13.54 -6.61 -12.99
N GLU A 50 14.20 -7.60 -12.39
CA GLU A 50 13.57 -8.48 -11.36
C GLU A 50 13.22 -7.70 -10.09
N LEU A 51 14.08 -6.75 -9.69
CA LEU A 51 13.80 -5.85 -8.57
C LEU A 51 12.59 -4.95 -8.87
N ALA A 52 12.52 -4.40 -10.09
CA ALA A 52 11.39 -3.57 -10.51
C ALA A 52 10.08 -4.37 -10.56
N GLU A 53 10.10 -5.58 -11.11
CA GLU A 53 8.93 -6.47 -11.19
C GLU A 53 8.39 -6.81 -9.79
N THR A 54 9.28 -7.06 -8.84
CA THR A 54 8.89 -7.34 -7.44
C THR A 54 8.21 -6.13 -6.80
N LEU A 55 8.66 -4.91 -7.14
CA LEU A 55 8.11 -3.66 -6.61
C LEU A 55 6.84 -3.18 -7.33
N ASP A 56 6.50 -3.72 -8.50
CA ASP A 56 5.38 -3.23 -9.31
C ASP A 56 4.01 -3.41 -8.61
N ALA A 57 3.90 -4.32 -7.65
CA ALA A 57 2.67 -4.51 -6.85
C ALA A 57 2.47 -3.46 -5.74
N VAL A 58 3.53 -2.76 -5.31
CA VAL A 58 3.48 -1.90 -4.12
C VAL A 58 2.56 -0.69 -4.31
N LEU A 59 2.81 0.14 -5.34
CA LEU A 59 2.03 1.36 -5.54
C LEU A 59 0.55 1.08 -5.89
N PRO A 60 0.21 0.12 -6.77
CA PRO A 60 -1.19 -0.22 -7.04
C PRO A 60 -1.94 -0.66 -5.78
N ASN A 61 -1.32 -1.49 -4.93
CA ASN A 61 -1.97 -1.95 -3.70
C ASN A 61 -2.21 -0.80 -2.73
N ILE A 62 -1.24 0.10 -2.56
CA ILE A 62 -1.42 1.31 -1.74
C ILE A 62 -2.55 2.19 -2.28
N GLU A 63 -2.60 2.40 -3.59
CA GLU A 63 -3.63 3.23 -4.22
C GLU A 63 -5.04 2.62 -4.02
N ILE A 64 -5.17 1.30 -4.15
CA ILE A 64 -6.42 0.59 -3.89
C ILE A 64 -6.84 0.76 -2.43
N ILE A 65 -5.92 0.58 -1.47
CA ILE A 65 -6.19 0.77 -0.03
C ILE A 65 -6.71 2.20 0.23
N CYS A 66 -6.04 3.23 -0.32
CA CYS A 66 -6.43 4.62 -0.14
C CYS A 66 -7.84 4.90 -0.71
N VAL A 67 -8.10 4.42 -1.93
CA VAL A 67 -9.41 4.61 -2.59
C VAL A 67 -10.53 3.91 -1.82
N LEU A 68 -10.29 2.70 -1.32
CA LEU A 68 -11.27 1.96 -0.52
C LEU A 68 -11.59 2.70 0.77
N HIS A 69 -10.56 3.17 1.49
CA HIS A 69 -10.73 3.91 2.74
C HIS A 69 -11.54 5.21 2.52
N GLU A 70 -11.15 6.03 1.54
CA GLU A 70 -11.83 7.29 1.25
C GLU A 70 -13.28 7.10 0.77
N SER A 71 -13.54 6.03 0.01
CA SER A 71 -14.86 5.80 -0.59
C SER A 71 -15.85 5.14 0.36
N LEU A 72 -15.38 4.27 1.25
CA LEU A 72 -16.22 3.40 2.08
C LEU A 72 -16.11 3.72 3.58
N GLY A 73 -15.21 4.61 3.99
CA GLY A 73 -15.11 5.12 5.36
C GLY A 73 -14.77 4.04 6.40
N GLY A 74 -14.19 2.93 5.95
CA GLY A 74 -13.89 1.77 6.79
C GLY A 74 -13.02 0.80 6.02
N GLY A 75 -11.92 0.37 6.62
CA GLY A 75 -10.88 -0.43 5.99
C GLY A 75 -9.57 -0.15 6.73
N PHE A 76 -8.83 -1.21 7.04
CA PHE A 76 -7.60 -1.09 7.83
C PHE A 76 -6.57 -0.29 7.04
N LEU A 77 -6.13 0.82 7.60
CA LEU A 77 -4.91 1.45 7.18
C LEU A 77 -3.76 0.90 8.02
N PRO A 78 -2.58 0.69 7.44
CA PRO A 78 -1.39 0.37 8.23
C PRO A 78 -1.15 1.47 9.27
N GLU A 79 -0.42 1.14 10.32
CA GLU A 79 0.05 2.15 11.26
C GLU A 79 0.90 3.20 10.52
N PRO A 80 0.87 4.49 10.92
CA PRO A 80 1.66 5.53 10.28
C PRO A 80 3.16 5.20 10.26
N GLU A 81 3.66 4.52 11.29
CA GLU A 81 5.05 4.04 11.35
C GLU A 81 5.35 3.01 10.26
N SER A 82 4.46 2.02 10.06
CA SER A 82 4.59 1.02 8.99
C SER A 82 4.53 1.66 7.60
N ALA A 83 3.61 2.61 7.37
CA ALA A 83 3.53 3.34 6.11
C ALA A 83 4.81 4.16 5.81
N ALA A 84 5.38 4.79 6.84
CA ALA A 84 6.63 5.54 6.71
C ALA A 84 7.82 4.60 6.44
N GLU A 85 7.84 3.44 7.09
CA GLU A 85 8.84 2.40 6.83
C GLU A 85 8.75 1.89 5.38
N TRP A 86 7.54 1.61 4.89
CA TRP A 86 7.33 1.18 3.51
C TRP A 86 7.84 2.21 2.50
N GLN A 87 7.56 3.50 2.72
CA GLN A 87 8.07 4.56 1.87
C GLN A 87 9.60 4.57 1.83
N SER A 88 10.24 4.53 3.01
CA SER A 88 11.69 4.55 3.14
C SER A 88 12.34 3.34 2.46
N GLN A 89 11.77 2.14 2.66
CA GLN A 89 12.25 0.92 2.02
C GLN A 89 12.09 0.99 0.49
N PHE A 90 10.92 1.41 0.00
CA PHE A 90 10.66 1.52 -1.42
C PHE A 90 11.62 2.49 -2.11
N GLU A 91 11.84 3.68 -1.53
CA GLU A 91 12.75 4.69 -2.07
C GLU A 91 14.20 4.19 -2.14
N GLN A 92 14.65 3.42 -1.13
CA GLN A 92 15.96 2.77 -1.14
C GLN A 92 16.08 1.65 -2.18
N LEU A 93 14.98 1.01 -2.56
CA LEU A 93 15.00 -0.08 -3.55
C LEU A 93 14.83 0.44 -4.99
N ALA A 94 14.12 1.56 -5.18
CA ALA A 94 13.75 2.13 -6.47
C ALA A 94 14.76 3.19 -7.02
N GLU A 95 16.05 3.05 -6.71
CA GLU A 95 17.12 4.06 -6.95
C GLU A 95 17.27 4.57 -8.40
N THR A 96 16.63 3.94 -9.39
CA THR A 96 16.76 4.29 -10.83
C THR A 96 15.50 4.93 -11.45
N SER A 97 14.55 5.38 -10.63
CA SER A 97 13.31 6.00 -11.11
C SER A 97 13.52 7.41 -11.70
N THR A 98 12.74 7.75 -12.74
CA THR A 98 12.72 9.11 -13.32
C THR A 98 12.18 10.13 -12.30
N ALA A 99 12.44 11.42 -12.49
CA ALA A 99 11.93 12.46 -11.57
C ALA A 99 10.40 12.42 -11.45
N GLU A 100 9.70 12.31 -12.59
CA GLU A 100 8.24 12.18 -12.63
C GLU A 100 7.74 10.94 -11.87
N ARG A 101 8.40 9.79 -12.02
CA ARG A 101 8.03 8.57 -11.28
C ARG A 101 8.27 8.72 -9.78
N ARG A 102 9.33 9.41 -9.36
CA ARG A 102 9.61 9.71 -7.95
C ARG A 102 8.55 10.62 -7.33
N ASP A 103 8.03 11.58 -8.08
CA ASP A 103 6.95 12.44 -7.61
C ASP A 103 5.68 11.64 -7.35
N VAL A 104 5.29 10.78 -8.30
CA VAL A 104 4.13 9.88 -8.13
C VAL A 104 4.30 8.95 -6.92
N ILE A 105 5.47 8.31 -6.78
CA ILE A 105 5.77 7.42 -5.63
C ILE A 105 5.54 8.17 -4.32
N ARG A 106 6.17 9.35 -4.19
CA ARG A 106 6.09 10.17 -2.99
C ARG A 106 4.66 10.62 -2.70
N GLU A 107 3.94 11.12 -3.71
CA GLU A 107 2.55 11.55 -3.54
C GLU A 107 1.64 10.40 -3.08
N THR A 108 1.85 9.19 -3.61
CA THR A 108 1.11 7.98 -3.20
C THR A 108 1.39 7.64 -1.73
N PHE A 109 2.65 7.61 -1.30
CA PHE A 109 2.99 7.33 0.12
C PHE A 109 2.56 8.44 1.07
N GLU A 110 2.70 9.71 0.68
CA GLU A 110 2.22 10.85 1.46
C GLU A 110 0.70 10.82 1.65
N ARG A 111 -0.05 10.37 0.63
CA ARG A 111 -1.49 10.17 0.76
C ARG A 111 -1.81 9.06 1.75
N LEU A 112 -1.14 7.91 1.65
CA LEU A 112 -1.31 6.80 2.59
C LEU A 112 -1.02 7.26 4.04
N LEU A 113 0.09 7.95 4.24
CA LEU A 113 0.51 8.46 5.55
C LEU A 113 -0.53 9.40 6.15
N ARG A 114 -0.99 10.40 5.40
CA ARG A 114 -2.03 11.33 5.89
C ARG A 114 -3.32 10.61 6.29
N LEU A 115 -3.75 9.62 5.50
CA LEU A 115 -4.94 8.85 5.81
C LEU A 115 -4.71 7.97 7.05
N ALA A 116 -3.54 7.36 7.17
CA ALA A 116 -3.17 6.55 8.35
C ALA A 116 -3.15 7.41 9.61
N GLU A 117 -2.50 8.57 9.60
CA GLU A 117 -2.47 9.49 10.75
C GLU A 117 -3.89 9.85 11.20
N GLN A 118 -4.77 10.21 10.27
CA GLN A 118 -6.17 10.52 10.58
C GLN A 118 -6.91 9.31 11.18
N CYS A 119 -6.70 8.11 10.64
CA CYS A 119 -7.39 6.90 11.09
C CYS A 119 -6.93 6.42 12.48
N TRP A 120 -5.68 6.72 12.88
CA TRP A 120 -5.09 6.25 14.14
C TRP A 120 -5.08 7.32 15.24
N GLU A 121 -5.39 8.57 14.93
CA GLU A 121 -5.63 9.65 15.90
C GLU A 121 -7.07 9.67 16.47
N GLU A 122 -8.02 9.01 15.79
CA GLU A 122 -9.43 8.86 16.19
C GLU A 122 -9.67 7.72 17.19
#